data_AF-A0A2E9FJD1-F1
#
_entry.id   AF-A0A2E9FJD1-F1
#
_cell.length_a   1.000
_cell.length_b   1.000
_cell.length_c   1.000
_cell.angle_alpha   90.00
_cell.angle_beta   90.00
_cell.angle_gamma   90.00
#
_symmetry.space_group_name_H-M   'P 1'
#
loop_
_entity.id
_entity.type
_entity.pdbx_description
1 polymer ?
#
loop_
_entity_poly.entity_id
_entity_poly.type
_entity_poly.pdbx_seq_one_letter_code
_entity_poly.pdbx_strand_id
1 'polypeptide(L)' 'MVSASSIVPWSFSKAKAFEQCPKQFYHMKVLKQYEDKETEAMRYGTLMHEAAEKYVR' A
#
# COMPACT_ATOMS: atom_id res chain seq x y z
N MET A 1 -1.92 7.56 28.94
CA MET A 1 -0.88 8.30 28.20
C MET A 1 -1.15 8.09 26.72
N VAL A 2 -1.86 9.01 26.06
CA VAL A 2 -2.10 8.91 24.61
C VAL A 2 -0.84 9.43 23.94
N SER A 3 -0.02 8.49 23.46
CA SER A 3 1.23 8.77 22.77
C SER A 3 0.99 9.64 21.53
N ALA A 4 1.94 10.52 21.24
CA ALA A 4 1.98 11.54 20.21
C ALA A 4 1.12 11.27 18.97
N SER A 5 0.42 12.30 18.48
CA SER A 5 -0.26 12.35 17.19
C SER A 5 0.70 11.94 16.07
N SER A 6 0.83 10.63 15.82
CA SER A 6 1.68 10.10 14.77
C SER A 6 1.04 10.48 13.44
N ILE A 7 1.74 11.29 12.64
CA ILE A 7 1.37 11.52 11.25
C ILE A 7 1.15 10.15 10.60
N VAL A 8 -0.05 9.91 10.08
CA VAL A 8 -0.37 8.65 9.44
C VAL A 8 0.60 8.49 8.25
N PRO A 9 1.36 7.39 8.16
CA PRO A 9 2.34 7.22 7.11
C PRO A 9 1.63 7.17 5.75
N TRP A 10 1.95 8.14 4.91
CA TRP A 10 1.42 8.28 3.55
C TRP A 10 2.44 7.77 2.53
N SER A 11 1.93 7.34 1.39
CA SER A 11 2.72 6.98 0.21
C SER A 11 2.08 7.63 -1.00
N PHE A 12 2.84 7.77 -2.08
CA PHE A 12 2.31 8.27 -3.35
C PHE A 12 1.08 7.45 -3.81
N SER A 13 1.16 6.12 -3.70
CA SER A 13 0.04 5.22 -4.04
C SER A 13 -1.19 5.44 -3.15
N LYS A 14 -1.03 5.73 -1.85
CA LYS A 14 -2.16 6.06 -0.96
C LYS A 14 -2.84 7.37 -1.34
N ALA A 15 -2.06 8.39 -1.72
CA ALA A 15 -2.62 9.67 -2.17
C ALA A 15 -3.42 9.49 -3.48
N LYS A 16 -2.86 8.77 -4.45
CA LYS A 16 -3.57 8.46 -5.72
C LYS A 16 -4.87 7.68 -5.49
N ALA A 17 -4.88 6.73 -4.57
CA ALA A 17 -6.10 5.97 -4.25
C ALA A 17 -7.21 6.87 -3.65
N PHE A 18 -6.83 7.84 -2.83
CA PHE A 18 -7.77 8.83 -2.29
C PHE A 18 -8.30 9.76 -3.37
N GLU A 19 -7.42 10.28 -4.24
CA GLU A 19 -7.80 11.11 -5.40
C GLU A 19 -8.78 10.39 -6.34
N GLN A 20 -8.57 9.09 -6.56
CA GLN A 20 -9.41 8.29 -7.45
C GLN A 20 -10.83 8.11 -6.88
N CYS A 21 -10.94 7.69 -5.62
CA CYS A 21 -12.24 7.56 -4.95
C CYS A 21 -12.09 7.62 -3.42
N PRO A 22 -12.47 8.73 -2.77
CA PRO A 22 -12.38 8.87 -1.32
C PRO A 22 -13.19 7.82 -0.54
N LYS A 23 -14.35 7.41 -1.07
CA LYS A 23 -15.20 6.39 -0.44
C LYS A 23 -14.52 5.02 -0.45
N GLN A 24 -13.99 4.59 -1.60
CA GLN A 24 -13.27 3.32 -1.71
C GLN A 24 -12.03 3.33 -0.81
N PHE A 25 -11.27 4.43 -0.80
CA PHE A 25 -10.14 4.59 0.11
C PHE A 25 -10.55 4.41 1.57
N TYR A 26 -11.67 5.01 1.99
CA TYR A 26 -12.17 4.86 3.36
C TYR A 26 -12.50 3.40 3.70
N HIS A 27 -13.24 2.69 2.85
CA HIS A 27 -13.60 1.29 3.12
C HIS A 27 -12.40 0.34 3.10
N MET A 28 -11.42 0.56 2.21
CA MET A 28 -10.28 -0.36 2.03
C MET A 28 -9.08 -0.01 2.92
N LYS A 29 -8.74 1.28 3.06
CA LYS A 29 -7.51 1.72 3.76
C LYS A 29 -7.75 2.21 5.19
N VAL A 30 -8.98 2.64 5.53
CA VAL A 30 -9.34 3.08 6.89
C VAL A 30 -10.12 1.98 7.63
N LEU A 31 -11.27 1.56 7.12
CA LEU A 31 -12.10 0.51 7.74
C LEU A 31 -11.56 -0.91 7.50
N LYS A 32 -10.77 -1.11 6.43
CA LYS A 32 -10.18 -2.41 6.04
C LYS A 32 -11.20 -3.54 5.90
N GLN A 33 -12.36 -3.24 5.32
CA GLN A 33 -13.45 -4.21 5.14
C GLN A 33 -13.22 -5.18 3.98
N TYR A 34 -12.31 -4.83 3.07
CA TYR A 34 -12.01 -5.59 1.87
C TYR A 34 -10.50 -5.76 1.76
N GLU A 35 -10.07 -6.99 1.44
CA GLU A 35 -8.67 -7.31 1.22
C GLU A 35 -8.31 -7.18 -0.27
N ASP A 36 -7.19 -6.53 -0.55
CA ASP A 36 -6.62 -6.50 -1.89
C ASP A 36 -5.94 -7.86 -2.16
N LYS A 37 -6.48 -8.64 -3.10
CA LYS A 37 -5.89 -9.93 -3.49
C LYS A 37 -4.67 -9.69 -4.37
N GLU A 38 -3.56 -10.35 -4.05
CA GLU A 38 -2.38 -10.33 -4.89
C GLU A 38 -2.68 -10.99 -6.25
N THR A 39 -2.28 -10.33 -7.33
CA THR A 39 -2.38 -10.83 -8.69
C THR A 39 -1.03 -11.37 -9.13
N GLU A 40 -1.02 -12.26 -10.12
CA GLU A 40 0.23 -12.80 -10.68
C GLU A 40 1.19 -11.69 -11.17
N ALA A 41 0.66 -10.59 -11.71
CA ALA A 41 1.47 -9.45 -12.12
C ALA A 41 2.14 -8.73 -10.93
N MET A 42 1.41 -8.52 -9.83
CA MET A 42 1.97 -7.93 -8.60
C MET A 42 3.04 -8.85 -8.01
N ARG A 43 2.76 -10.15 -7.93
CA ARG A 43 3.69 -11.15 -7.41
C ARG A 43 4.98 -11.21 -8.23
N TYR A 44 4.87 -11.26 -9.56
CA TYR A 44 6.03 -11.25 -10.46
C TYR A 44 6.88 -9.98 -10.27
N GLY A 45 6.23 -8.81 -10.18
CA GLY A 45 6.92 -7.54 -9.93
C GLY A 45 7.75 -7.58 -8.65
N THR A 46 7.15 -8.05 -7.54
CA THR A 46 7.84 -8.19 -6.25
C THR A 46 9.06 -9.10 -6.36
N LEU A 47 8.91 -10.29 -6.96
CA LEU A 47 10.00 -11.25 -7.10
C LEU A 47 11.14 -10.72 -7.97
N MET A 48 10.81 -10.00 -9.05
CA MET A 48 11.82 -9.42 -9.93
C MET A 48 12.62 -8.33 -9.22
N HIS A 49 11.94 -7.41 -8.51
CA HIS A 49 12.61 -6.38 -7.71
C HIS A 49 13.53 -6.98 -6.66
N GLU A 50 13.08 -8.01 -5.94
CA GLU A 50 13.87 -8.70 -4.92
C GLU A 50 15.09 -9.42 -5.53
N ALA A 51 14.93 -10.07 -6.68
CA ALA A 51 16.04 -10.71 -7.38
C ALA A 51 17.11 -9.69 -7.82
N ALA A 52 16.68 -8.54 -8.34
CA ALA A 52 17.59 -7.46 -8.73
C ALA A 52 18.32 -6.85 -7.53
N GLU A 53 17.62 -6.61 -6.42
CA GLU A 53 18.22 -6.09 -5.19
C GLU A 53 19.30 -7.04 -4.65
N LYS A 54 19.01 -8.34 -4.60
CA LYS A 54 19.96 -9.37 -4.14
C LYS A 54 21.15 -9.54 -5.08
N TYR A 55 20.97 -9.32 -6.39
CA TYR A 55 22.07 -9.39 -7.35
C TYR A 55 23.05 -8.21 -7.21
N VAL A 56 22.55 -7.03 -6.87
CA VAL A 56 23.36 -5.81 -6.73
C VAL A 56 24.07 -5.71 -5.37
N ARG A 57 23.55 -6.38 -4.34
CA ARG A 57 24.06 -6.35 -2.96
C ARG A 57 25.37 -7.11 -2.79
#